data_AF-K2C9M2-F1
#
_entry.id   AF-K2C9M2-F1
#
_cell.length_a   1.000
_cell.length_b   1.000
_cell.length_c   1.000
_cell.angle_alpha   90.00
_cell.angle_beta   90.00
_cell.angle_gamma   90.00
#
_symmetry.space_group_name_H-M   'P 1'
#
loop_
_entity.id
_entity.type
_entity.pdbx_description
1 polymer ?
#
loop_
_entity_poly.entity_id
_entity_poly.type
_entity_poly.pdbx_seq_one_letter_code
_entity_poly.pdbx_strand_id
1 'polypeptide(L)' 'MLQKANFIFTNEAEYQALKQLGTIDFDKPIVLKQGKAGATYFYHGETITIPAPQVEVVELLALEMCSREHS' A
#
# COMPACT_ATOMS: atom_id res chain seq x y z
N MET A 1 0.06 17.50 -0.44
CA MET A 1 -0.25 17.84 -1.85
C MET A 1 -0.21 16.57 -2.70
N LEU A 2 -1.33 15.85 -2.84
CA LEU A 2 -1.50 14.74 -3.81
C LEU A 2 -2.38 15.16 -5.00
N GLN A 3 -2.75 16.44 -5.06
CA GLN A 3 -3.60 17.02 -6.10
C GLN A 3 -3.02 16.91 -7.52
N LYS A 4 -1.73 16.62 -7.69
CA LYS A 4 -1.11 16.38 -9.01
C LYS A 4 -0.96 14.91 -9.41
N ALA A 5 -1.24 13.96 -8.51
CA ALA A 5 -1.14 12.55 -8.84
C ALA A 5 -2.28 12.15 -9.80
N ASN A 6 -2.00 11.45 -10.89
CA ASN A 6 -3.05 10.93 -11.78
C ASN A 6 -3.55 9.55 -11.35
N PHE A 7 -2.82 8.91 -10.44
CA PHE A 7 -3.07 7.56 -9.97
C PHE A 7 -2.45 7.38 -8.59
N ILE A 8 -3.13 6.73 -7.65
CA ILE A 8 -2.67 6.59 -6.28
C ILE A 8 -2.53 5.10 -5.94
N PHE A 9 -1.36 4.71 -5.45
CA PHE A 9 -1.13 3.39 -4.84
C PHE A 9 -0.95 3.59 -3.35
N THR A 10 -1.73 2.88 -2.54
CA THR A 10 -1.73 3.07 -1.10
C THR A 10 -2.06 1.77 -0.37
N ASN A 11 -1.62 1.61 0.87
CA ASN A 11 -2.11 0.56 1.76
C ASN A 11 -3.26 1.09 2.64
N GLU A 12 -3.85 0.22 3.46
CA GLU A 12 -4.98 0.60 4.31
C GLU A 12 -4.65 1.71 5.32
N ALA A 13 -3.50 1.63 6.00
CA ALA A 13 -3.10 2.64 6.98
C ALA A 13 -2.83 4.02 6.32
N GLU A 14 -2.11 4.02 5.19
CA GLU A 14 -1.85 5.21 4.39
C GLU A 14 -3.16 5.83 3.87
N TYR A 15 -4.07 5.01 3.35
CA TYR A 15 -5.36 5.47 2.86
C TYR A 15 -6.17 6.16 3.95
N GLN A 16 -6.23 5.58 5.16
CA GLN A 16 -6.92 6.20 6.29
C GLN A 16 -6.25 7.51 6.73
N ALA A 17 -4.93 7.56 6.80
CA ALA A 17 -4.20 8.79 7.11
C ALA A 17 -4.50 9.89 6.08
N LEU A 18 -4.55 9.53 4.80
CA LEU A 18 -4.83 10.47 3.72
C LEU A 18 -6.29 10.97 3.72
N LYS A 19 -7.25 10.14 4.15
CA LYS A 19 -8.63 10.58 4.39
C LYS A 19 -8.72 11.64 5.49
N GLN A 20 -8.00 11.43 6.59
CA GLN A 20 -8.01 12.35 7.74
C GLN A 20 -7.39 13.72 7.41
N LEU A 21 -6.41 13.73 6.50
CA LEU A 21 -5.73 14.96 6.06
C LEU A 21 -6.48 15.72 4.96
N GLY A 22 -7.63 15.23 4.50
CA GLY A 22 -8.48 15.89 3.49
C GLY A 22 -7.78 16.17 2.15
N THR A 23 -6.69 15.44 1.85
CA THR A 23 -5.77 15.79 0.75
C THR A 23 -5.95 14.95 -0.51
N ILE A 24 -6.78 13.90 -0.44
CA ILE A 24 -7.16 13.10 -1.61
C ILE A 24 -8.43 13.70 -2.19
N ASP A 25 -8.31 14.20 -3.40
CA ASP A 25 -9.44 14.34 -4.30
C ASP A 25 -9.85 12.91 -4.71
N PHE A 26 -11.03 12.44 -4.28
CA PHE A 26 -11.50 11.08 -4.58
C PHE A 26 -11.89 10.89 -6.06
N ASP A 27 -11.69 11.93 -6.88
CA ASP A 27 -11.91 11.92 -8.32
C ASP A 27 -10.74 11.30 -9.11
N LYS A 28 -9.94 10.48 -8.45
CA LYS A 28 -8.72 9.87 -9.00
C LYS A 28 -8.76 8.37 -8.82
N PRO A 29 -8.20 7.60 -9.77
CA PRO A 29 -8.09 6.16 -9.61
C PRO A 29 -7.14 5.81 -8.45
N ILE A 30 -7.61 4.92 -7.57
CA ILE A 30 -6.87 4.46 -6.39
C ILE A 30 -6.75 2.94 -6.42
N VAL A 31 -5.54 2.42 -6.17
CA VAL A 31 -5.29 1.01 -5.86
C VAL A 31 -4.93 0.89 -4.39
N LEU A 32 -5.78 0.20 -3.64
CA LEU A 32 -5.61 -0.14 -2.24
C LEU A 32 -4.99 -1.52 -2.10
N LYS A 33 -3.76 -1.58 -1.58
CA LYS A 33 -3.03 -2.81 -1.26
C LYS A 33 -3.51 -3.37 0.08
N GLN A 34 -3.89 -4.64 0.11
CA GLN A 34 -4.45 -5.35 1.26
C GLN A 34 -3.63 -6.59 1.64
N GLY A 35 -2.34 -6.59 1.32
CA GLY A 35 -1.41 -7.67 1.68
C GLY A 35 -1.88 -9.03 1.17
N LYS A 36 -2.14 -9.97 2.10
CA LYS A 36 -2.62 -11.33 1.79
C LYS A 36 -4.00 -11.38 1.12
N ALA A 37 -4.82 -10.33 1.25
CA ALA A 37 -6.11 -10.26 0.58
C ALA A 37 -5.99 -9.78 -0.88
N GLY A 38 -4.82 -9.27 -1.29
CA GLY A 38 -4.58 -8.77 -2.64
C GLY A 38 -4.67 -7.25 -2.72
N ALA A 39 -5.40 -6.74 -3.71
CA ALA A 39 -5.59 -5.31 -3.90
C ALA A 39 -6.96 -5.00 -4.51
N THR A 40 -7.47 -3.81 -4.22
CA THR A 40 -8.73 -3.31 -4.80
C THR A 40 -8.50 -1.97 -5.50
N TYR A 41 -8.94 -1.86 -6.73
CA TYR A 41 -9.00 -0.63 -7.51
C TYR A 41 -10.36 0.05 -7.35
N PHE A 42 -10.37 1.38 -7.22
CA PHE A 42 -11.57 2.21 -7.14
C PHE A 42 -11.45 3.43 -8.07
N TYR A 43 -12.46 3.65 -8.92
CA TYR A 43 -12.58 4.87 -9.72
C TYR A 43 -14.01 5.06 -10.23
N HIS A 44 -14.63 6.23 -10.04
CA HIS A 44 -16.00 6.56 -10.50
C HIS A 44 -17.07 5.49 -10.25
N GLY A 45 -17.02 4.81 -9.09
CA GLY A 45 -17.97 3.75 -8.73
C GLY A 45 -17.63 2.37 -9.32
N GLU A 46 -16.65 2.27 -10.21
CA GLU A 46 -16.06 0.99 -10.58
C GLU A 46 -15.16 0.48 -9.46
N THR A 47 -15.30 -0.81 -9.16
CA THR A 47 -14.48 -1.52 -8.19
C THR A 47 -13.98 -2.82 -8.80
N ILE A 48 -12.66 -3.02 -8.79
CA ILE A 48 -12.03 -4.25 -9.28
C ILE A 48 -11.15 -4.80 -8.16
N THR A 49 -11.44 -6.01 -7.69
CA THR A 49 -10.64 -6.69 -6.68
C THR A 49 -9.80 -7.78 -7.33
N ILE A 50 -8.50 -7.76 -7.05
CA ILE A 50 -7.52 -8.74 -7.51
C ILE A 50 -6.99 -9.47 -6.27
N PRO A 51 -7.24 -10.78 -6.12
CA PRO A 51 -6.74 -11.54 -4.97
C PRO A 51 -5.22 -11.68 -5.03
N ALA A 52 -4.59 -11.79 -3.85
CA ALA A 52 -3.16 -12.07 -3.79
C ALA A 52 -2.88 -13.48 -4.34
N PRO A 53 -1.77 -13.68 -5.07
CA PRO A 53 -1.33 -15.01 -5.43
C PRO A 53 -0.98 -15.80 -4.15
N GLN A 54 -1.27 -17.11 -4.15
CA GLN A 54 -0.86 -17.99 -3.06
C GLN A 54 0.64 -18.25 -3.16
N VAL A 55 1.42 -17.48 -2.41
CA VAL A 55 2.88 -17.61 -2.34
C VAL A 55 3.32 -17.68 -0.89
N GLU A 56 4.36 -18.48 -0.64
CA GLU A 56 5.03 -18.49 0.65
C GLU A 56 5.94 -17.26 0.73
N VAL A 57 5.69 -16.39 1.70
CA VAL A 57 6.51 -15.19 1.91
C VAL A 57 7.79 -15.63 2.58
N VAL A 58 8.89 -15.68 1.82
CA VAL A 58 10.22 -15.91 2.38
C VAL A 58 10.69 -14.59 2.98
N GLU A 59 10.63 -14.48 4.30
CA GLU A 59 11.15 -13.33 5.05
C GLU A 59 12.68 -13.39 5.04
N LEU A 60 13.32 -12.59 4.18
CA LEU A 60 14.77 -12.35 4.30
C LEU A 60 15.00 -11.48 5.52
N LEU A 61 15.14 -12.10 6.68
CA LEU A 61 15.75 -11.47 7.84
C LEU A 61 17.20 -11.19 7.47
N ALA A 62 17.48 -9.95 7.09
CA ALA A 62 18.84 -9.44 7.05
C ALA A 62 19.39 -9.55 8.49
N LEU A 63 20.12 -10.64 8.74
CA LEU A 63 20.79 -10.89 10.00
C LEU A 63 21.63 -9.66 10.35
N GLU A 64 21.34 -9.10 11.52
CA GLU A 64 22.14 -8.13 12.23
C GLU A 64 23.57 -8.67 12.45
N MET A 65 24.45 -8.49 11.46
CA MET A 65 25.88 -8.84 11.55
C MET A 65 26.78 -7.62 11.76
N CYS A 66 26.30 -6.57 12.44
CA CYS A 66 27.13 -5.38 12.73
C CYS A 66 27.37 -5.09 14.22
N SER A 67 27.11 -6.00 15.17
CA SER A 67 27.30 -5.73 16.60
C SER A 67 28.26 -6.66 17.35
N ARG A 68 29.22 -7.30 16.66
CA ARG A 68 30.23 -8.15 17.33
C ARG A 68 31.69 -7.88 16.95
N GLU A 69 32.07 -6.63 16.64
CA GLU A 69 33.50 -6.28 16.47
C GLU A 69 33.99 -5.15 17.40
N HIS A 70 33.25 -4.78 18.43
CA HIS A 70 33.73 -3.84 19.46
C HIS A 70 33.41 -4.32 20.88
N SER A 71 34.19 -5.30 21.36
CA SER A 71 34.45 -5.54 22.79
C SER A 71 35.86 -6.10 22.96
#